data_AF-A1C5K9-F1
#
_entry.id   AF-A1C5K9-F1
#
_cell.length_a   1.000
_cell.length_b   1.000
_cell.length_c   1.000
_cell.angle_alpha   90.00
_cell.angle_beta   90.00
_cell.angle_gamma   90.00
#
_symmetry.space_group_name_H-M   'P 1'
#
loop_
_entity.id
_entity.type
_entity.pdbx_description
1 polymer ?
#
loop_
_entity_poly.entity_id
_entity_poly.type
_entity_poly.pdbx_seq_one_letter_code
_entity_poly.pdbx_strand_id
1 'polypeptide(L)'
;MIAHAMRQARHCRPLLTILAALSVLCLIWLIYPPYSSFSWPDVSPEPSPQRIAKVSMLYGRPNRLYERALQSHTRHAQRWGYPMHILREDISVGFWNKPSYLLSLVIGELAKPPGKRVEWLMWVDADSIILNGAIPADLFIPPSDLKDIHLVATKDHNGLNTGIMFLHIHPWTINMLVESLAYPLYLPNETLGRSMDQESMARVLNQTTGGPKGEGYVDGLVYVPRTWINTYEWTHAYEGKRGNLLVHFPGLEEHRWSHMSKWLDIVEITPTRWEVPLEETQYLNETTAFWTRVRTAMETMALMEKKIDAMPNKTDSQRGEIERIDVAVRALRKALHEEADNVGMVQERLDYLSMFKQ
;
A
#
# COMPACT_ATOMS: atom_id res chain seq x y z
N MET A 1 94.64 -5.33 8.63
CA MET A 1 93.76 -5.50 7.44
C MET A 1 92.78 -6.61 7.75
N ILE A 2 91.47 -6.41 7.50
CA ILE A 2 90.32 -7.26 7.91
C ILE A 2 89.67 -6.85 9.24
N ALA A 3 89.13 -5.63 9.30
CA ALA A 3 88.05 -5.27 10.24
C ALA A 3 87.19 -4.09 9.72
N HIS A 4 87.05 -3.97 8.39
CA HIS A 4 86.25 -2.91 7.78
C HIS A 4 85.39 -3.41 6.61
N ALA A 5 84.94 -4.67 6.66
CA ALA A 5 84.11 -5.28 5.62
C ALA A 5 82.82 -5.97 6.15
N MET A 6 82.45 -5.78 7.41
CA MET A 6 81.26 -6.46 7.98
C MET A 6 80.26 -5.52 8.68
N ARG A 7 80.13 -4.28 8.20
CA ARG A 7 79.11 -3.32 8.70
C ARG A 7 78.15 -2.78 7.63
N GLN A 8 78.04 -3.46 6.49
CA GLN A 8 77.11 -3.07 5.41
C GLN A 8 76.15 -4.19 4.97
N ALA A 9 76.02 -5.28 5.73
CA ALA A 9 75.21 -6.44 5.33
C ALA A 9 73.86 -6.59 6.09
N ARG A 10 73.47 -5.65 6.97
CA ARG A 10 72.26 -5.80 7.81
C ARG A 10 71.13 -4.80 7.58
N HIS A 11 71.27 -3.84 6.66
CA HIS A 11 70.19 -2.87 6.36
C HIS A 11 69.49 -3.04 5.00
N CYS A 12 69.95 -3.92 4.10
CA CYS A 12 69.25 -4.18 2.83
C CYS A 12 68.25 -5.35 2.86
N ARG A 13 68.20 -6.12 3.95
CA ARG A 13 67.30 -7.27 4.07
C ARG A 13 65.79 -6.92 4.13
N PRO A 14 65.32 -5.83 4.79
CA PRO A 14 63.89 -5.53 4.82
C PRO A 14 63.37 -5.00 3.47
N LEU A 15 64.20 -4.31 2.69
CA LEU A 15 63.80 -3.73 1.40
C LEU A 15 63.57 -4.80 0.33
N LEU A 16 64.46 -5.80 0.27
CA LEU A 16 64.35 -6.94 -0.65
C LEU A 16 63.14 -7.81 -0.34
N THR A 17 62.80 -8.02 0.94
CA THR A 17 61.59 -8.77 1.33
C THR A 17 60.30 -8.02 1.00
N ILE A 18 60.28 -6.68 1.13
CA ILE A 18 59.13 -5.85 0.77
C ILE A 18 58.93 -5.86 -0.74
N LEU A 19 59.99 -5.70 -1.53
CA LEU A 19 59.93 -5.76 -3.00
C LEU A 19 59.48 -7.14 -3.50
N ALA A 20 59.96 -8.21 -2.87
CA ALA A 20 59.50 -9.57 -3.18
C ALA A 20 57.99 -9.73 -2.88
N ALA A 21 57.51 -9.28 -1.72
CA ALA A 21 56.10 -9.36 -1.36
C ALA A 21 55.20 -8.55 -2.31
N LEU A 22 55.63 -7.34 -2.71
CA LEU A 22 54.91 -6.51 -3.67
C LEU A 22 54.88 -7.15 -5.07
N SER A 23 55.97 -7.79 -5.49
CA SER A 23 56.01 -8.50 -6.78
C SER A 23 55.06 -9.70 -6.83
N VAL A 24 54.92 -10.43 -5.71
CA VAL A 24 53.97 -11.53 -5.57
C VAL A 24 52.52 -11.02 -5.59
N LEU A 25 52.21 -9.93 -4.89
CA LEU A 25 50.88 -9.32 -4.92
C LEU A 25 50.51 -8.81 -6.33
N CYS A 26 51.47 -8.25 -7.06
CA CYS A 26 51.29 -7.80 -8.44
C CYS A 26 51.04 -8.98 -9.39
N LEU A 27 51.76 -10.09 -9.21
CA LEU A 27 51.54 -11.35 -9.95
C LEU A 27 50.16 -11.96 -9.64
N ILE A 28 49.72 -11.95 -8.38
CA ILE A 28 48.37 -12.40 -8.01
C ILE A 28 47.30 -11.53 -8.68
N TRP A 29 47.52 -10.21 -8.76
CA TRP A 29 46.59 -9.29 -9.43
C TRP A 29 46.54 -9.49 -10.96
N LEU A 30 47.66 -9.86 -11.58
CA LEU A 30 47.73 -10.21 -13.00
C LEU A 30 47.09 -11.57 -13.33
N ILE A 31 47.20 -12.54 -12.42
CA ILE A 31 46.65 -13.89 -12.62
C ILE A 31 45.16 -13.97 -12.23
N TYR A 32 44.75 -13.17 -11.24
CA TYR A 32 43.37 -13.06 -10.76
C TYR A 32 42.92 -11.59 -10.79
N PRO A 33 42.69 -11.01 -11.98
CA PRO A 33 42.06 -9.70 -12.06
C PRO A 33 40.72 -9.76 -11.30
N PRO A 34 40.42 -8.79 -10.40
CA PRO A 34 39.13 -8.75 -9.75
C PRO A 34 38.06 -8.74 -10.84
N TYR A 35 37.20 -9.76 -10.81
CA TYR A 35 36.09 -10.01 -11.73
C TYR A 35 35.74 -8.79 -12.57
N SER A 36 36.11 -8.83 -13.85
CA SER A 36 35.53 -7.96 -14.86
C SER A 36 34.01 -8.07 -14.71
N SER A 37 33.37 -7.02 -14.23
CA SER A 37 31.93 -6.92 -14.14
C SER A 37 31.37 -7.20 -15.53
N PHE A 38 30.73 -8.36 -15.67
CA PHE A 38 29.97 -8.70 -16.86
C PHE A 38 28.85 -7.67 -16.99
N SER A 39 29.07 -6.66 -17.83
CA SER A 39 28.06 -5.67 -18.17
C SER A 39 27.06 -6.35 -19.09
N TRP A 40 25.87 -6.64 -18.56
CA TRP A 40 24.70 -6.90 -19.39
C TRP A 40 24.54 -5.74 -20.38
N PRO A 41 24.10 -5.99 -21.63
CA PRO A 41 23.69 -4.89 -22.50
C PRO A 41 22.69 -4.05 -21.73
N ASP A 42 22.98 -2.75 -21.63
CA ASP A 42 22.14 -1.73 -21.02
C ASP A 42 20.87 -1.58 -21.88
N VAL A 43 19.98 -2.55 -21.73
CA VAL A 43 18.56 -2.32 -21.91
C VAL A 43 18.12 -1.84 -20.54
N SER A 44 18.40 -0.57 -20.23
CA SER A 44 17.59 0.16 -19.26
C SER A 44 16.18 0.12 -19.83
N PRO A 45 15.24 -0.68 -19.28
CA PRO A 45 13.85 -0.31 -19.50
C PRO A 45 13.74 1.11 -18.97
N GLU A 46 13.27 2.04 -19.80
CA GLU A 46 12.67 3.29 -19.30
C GLU A 46 11.94 2.92 -18.00
N PRO A 47 12.34 3.48 -16.83
CA PRO A 47 11.80 3.03 -15.56
C PRO A 47 10.29 3.13 -15.68
N SER A 48 9.62 1.98 -15.68
CA SER A 48 8.16 1.98 -15.62
C SER A 48 7.81 2.83 -14.40
N PRO A 49 6.85 3.75 -14.51
CA PRO A 49 6.45 4.55 -13.36
C PRO A 49 6.18 3.57 -12.21
N GLN A 50 6.94 3.72 -11.12
CA GLN A 50 6.81 2.85 -9.96
C GLN A 50 5.38 3.05 -9.45
N ARG A 51 4.49 2.10 -9.74
CA ARG A 51 3.07 2.28 -9.43
C ARG A 51 2.83 2.46 -7.94
N ILE A 52 3.69 1.90 -7.09
CA ILE A 52 3.55 1.91 -5.63
C ILE A 52 4.84 2.30 -4.92
N ALA A 53 4.71 3.13 -3.88
CA ALA A 53 5.63 3.17 -2.75
C ALA A 53 4.95 2.65 -1.48
N LYS A 54 5.67 1.88 -0.66
CA LYS A 54 5.21 1.48 0.67
C LYS A 54 5.57 2.53 1.71
N VAL A 55 4.68 2.72 2.67
CA VAL A 55 4.80 3.74 3.71
C VAL A 55 4.46 3.13 5.07
N SER A 56 5.26 3.44 6.08
CA SER A 56 4.98 3.10 7.48
C SER A 56 5.54 4.17 8.42
N MET A 57 5.33 3.97 9.72
CA MET A 57 5.97 4.75 10.77
C MET A 57 6.39 3.84 11.93
N LEU A 58 7.58 4.10 12.48
CA LEU A 58 8.06 3.47 13.70
C LEU A 58 9.10 4.38 14.35
N TYR A 59 8.73 4.96 15.49
CA TYR A 59 9.52 5.90 16.27
C TYR A 59 9.37 5.62 17.77
N GLY A 60 10.16 6.31 18.59
CA GLY A 60 10.15 6.14 20.05
C GLY A 60 11.04 4.99 20.52
N ARG A 61 10.60 4.27 21.56
CA ARG A 61 11.40 3.19 22.16
C ARG A 61 11.59 2.04 21.16
N PRO A 62 12.83 1.54 20.96
CA PRO A 62 13.07 0.43 20.06
C PRO A 62 12.22 -0.80 20.39
N ASN A 63 11.49 -1.31 19.40
CA ASN A 63 10.75 -2.56 19.48
C ASN A 63 11.24 -3.52 18.40
N ARG A 64 11.92 -4.59 18.82
CA ARG A 64 12.53 -5.58 17.91
C ARG A 64 11.50 -6.31 17.03
N LEU A 65 10.29 -6.54 17.53
CA LEU A 65 9.25 -7.23 16.76
C LEU A 65 8.71 -6.32 15.66
N TYR A 66 8.50 -5.03 15.94
CA TYR A 66 8.13 -4.06 14.91
C TYR A 66 9.24 -3.85 13.87
N GLU A 67 10.50 -3.79 14.27
CA GLU A 67 11.60 -3.71 13.30
C GLU A 67 11.65 -4.95 12.39
N ARG A 68 11.50 -6.16 12.94
CA ARG A 68 11.42 -7.40 12.14
C ARG A 68 10.21 -7.41 11.21
N ALA A 69 9.06 -6.93 11.68
CA ALA A 69 7.85 -6.79 10.86
C ALA A 69 8.06 -5.82 9.68
N LEU A 70 8.64 -4.64 9.93
CA LEU A 70 9.00 -3.69 8.86
C LEU A 70 10.08 -4.22 7.92
N GLN A 71 11.01 -5.06 8.41
CA GLN A 71 11.96 -5.75 7.54
C GLN A 71 11.26 -6.73 6.60
N SER A 72 10.18 -7.40 7.03
CA SER A 72 9.38 -8.24 6.13
C SER A 72 8.77 -7.43 4.98
N HIS A 73 8.25 -6.22 5.27
CA HIS A 73 7.76 -5.28 4.25
C HIS A 73 8.88 -4.76 3.36
N THR A 74 10.06 -4.48 3.92
CA THR A 74 11.24 -4.03 3.16
C THR A 74 11.71 -5.09 2.18
N ARG A 75 11.79 -6.36 2.59
CA ARG A 75 12.14 -7.47 1.68
C ARG A 75 11.12 -7.62 0.55
N HIS A 76 9.84 -7.49 0.87
CA HIS A 76 8.78 -7.51 -0.14
C HIS A 76 8.88 -6.33 -1.12
N ALA A 77 9.09 -5.12 -0.60
CA ALA A 77 9.29 -3.92 -1.41
C ALA A 77 10.49 -4.07 -2.36
N GLN A 78 11.61 -4.58 -1.86
CA GLN A 78 12.82 -4.86 -2.65
C GLN A 78 12.56 -5.87 -3.77
N ARG A 79 11.83 -6.96 -3.48
CA ARG A 79 11.48 -7.99 -4.47
C ARG A 79 10.71 -7.41 -5.67
N TRP A 80 9.84 -6.46 -5.41
CA TRP A 80 8.93 -5.88 -6.41
C TRP A 80 9.34 -4.49 -6.89
N GLY A 81 10.49 -3.98 -6.45
CA GLY A 81 11.00 -2.67 -6.86
C GLY A 81 10.21 -1.47 -6.31
N TYR A 82 9.50 -1.64 -5.18
CA TYR A 82 8.77 -0.55 -4.54
C TYR A 82 9.71 0.25 -3.60
N PRO A 83 9.69 1.59 -3.62
CA PRO A 83 10.27 2.39 -2.54
C PRO A 83 9.61 2.06 -1.20
N MET A 84 10.38 2.18 -0.12
CA MET A 84 9.88 2.03 1.25
C MET A 84 10.21 3.29 2.04
N HIS A 85 9.19 3.97 2.54
CA HIS A 85 9.30 5.17 3.37
C HIS A 85 8.88 4.84 4.80
N ILE A 86 9.75 5.04 5.78
CA ILE A 86 9.43 4.81 7.19
C ILE A 86 9.68 6.11 7.95
N LEU A 87 8.63 6.69 8.50
CA LEU A 87 8.76 7.81 9.42
C LEU A 87 9.42 7.29 10.72
N ARG A 88 10.56 7.88 11.08
CA ARG A 88 11.36 7.49 12.25
C ARG A 88 11.29 8.49 13.41
N GLU A 89 10.63 9.62 13.21
CA GLU A 89 10.51 10.70 14.18
C GLU A 89 9.04 10.99 14.49
N ASP A 90 8.78 11.42 15.73
CA ASP A 90 7.47 11.89 16.15
C ASP A 90 7.28 13.35 15.70
N ILE A 91 6.45 13.56 14.68
CA ILE A 91 6.29 14.87 14.01
C ILE A 91 4.97 15.57 14.38
N SER A 92 4.06 14.88 15.05
CA SER A 92 2.74 15.41 15.39
C SER A 92 2.23 14.87 16.72
N VAL A 93 1.38 15.64 17.40
CA VAL A 93 0.83 15.21 18.69
C VAL A 93 -0.13 14.04 18.53
N GLY A 94 0.02 12.99 19.34
CA GLY A 94 -0.94 11.89 19.43
C GLY A 94 -1.10 11.08 18.14
N PHE A 95 -2.35 10.86 17.72
CA PHE A 95 -2.71 9.98 16.59
C PHE A 95 -2.44 10.60 15.21
N TRP A 96 -2.02 11.87 15.14
CA TRP A 96 -1.98 12.64 13.89
C TRP A 96 -0.72 12.43 13.04
N ASN A 97 0.24 11.61 13.47
CA ASN A 97 1.47 11.33 12.71
C ASN A 97 1.20 10.66 11.36
N LYS A 98 0.33 9.64 11.32
CA LYS A 98 -0.05 8.92 10.10
C LYS A 98 -0.60 9.87 9.03
N PRO A 99 -1.71 10.60 9.25
CA PRO A 99 -2.25 11.50 8.24
C PRO A 99 -1.32 12.67 7.90
N SER A 100 -0.54 13.19 8.86
CA SER A 100 0.43 14.27 8.59
C SER A 100 1.57 13.81 7.68
N TYR A 101 2.11 12.61 7.93
CA TYR A 101 3.19 12.06 7.13
C TYR A 101 2.71 11.68 5.72
N LEU A 102 1.55 11.02 5.62
CA LEU A 102 0.92 10.73 4.33
C LEU A 102 0.69 11.99 3.52
N LEU A 103 0.18 13.06 4.13
CA LEU A 103 -0.02 14.35 3.46
C LEU A 103 1.30 14.91 2.91
N SER A 104 2.37 14.86 3.71
CA SER A 104 3.70 15.32 3.27
C SER A 104 4.23 14.54 2.06
N LEU A 105 4.04 13.22 2.04
CA LEU A 105 4.46 12.36 0.93
C LEU A 105 3.63 12.62 -0.32
N VAL A 106 2.31 12.74 -0.19
CA VAL A 106 1.42 13.03 -1.33
C VAL A 106 1.79 14.37 -1.98
N ILE A 107 2.02 15.41 -1.17
CA ILE A 107 2.49 16.72 -1.67
C ILE A 107 3.84 16.57 -2.36
N GLY A 108 4.79 15.84 -1.76
CA GLY A 108 6.11 15.61 -2.32
C GLY A 108 6.07 14.89 -3.67
N GLU A 109 5.23 13.87 -3.83
CA GLU A 109 5.04 13.17 -5.10
C GLU A 109 4.32 14.02 -6.15
N LEU A 110 3.32 14.82 -5.77
CA LEU A 110 2.63 15.74 -6.68
C LEU A 110 3.53 16.87 -7.20
N ALA A 111 4.58 17.24 -6.44
CA ALA A 111 5.56 18.23 -6.87
C ALA A 111 6.55 17.70 -7.93
N LYS A 112 6.59 16.38 -8.17
CA LYS A 112 7.42 15.78 -9.21
C LYS A 112 6.68 15.75 -10.56
N PRO A 113 7.39 15.73 -11.71
CA PRO A 113 6.77 15.49 -13.01
C PRO A 113 5.98 14.17 -13.05
N PRO A 114 4.87 14.07 -13.80
CA PRO A 114 4.01 12.88 -13.81
C PRO A 114 4.72 11.56 -14.07
N GLY A 115 5.73 11.52 -14.95
CA GLY A 115 6.51 10.31 -15.24
C GLY A 115 7.59 9.96 -14.20
N LYS A 116 7.77 10.76 -13.15
CA LYS A 116 8.80 10.57 -12.11
C LYS A 116 8.26 10.34 -10.71
N ARG A 117 6.94 10.44 -10.52
CA ARG A 117 6.28 10.21 -9.25
C ARG A 117 5.75 8.79 -9.17
N VAL A 118 5.57 8.29 -7.96
CA VAL A 118 4.76 7.08 -7.78
C VAL A 118 3.28 7.39 -8.00
N GLU A 119 2.49 6.38 -8.37
CA GLU A 119 1.05 6.54 -8.57
C GLU A 119 0.27 6.37 -7.26
N TRP A 120 0.71 5.44 -6.40
CA TRP A 120 0.03 5.07 -5.16
C TRP A 120 0.99 4.94 -3.98
N LEU A 121 0.51 5.27 -2.79
CA LEU A 121 1.14 4.90 -1.53
C LEU A 121 0.39 3.72 -0.92
N MET A 122 1.09 2.67 -0.52
CA MET A 122 0.55 1.61 0.35
C MET A 122 0.97 1.89 1.79
N TRP A 123 0.05 2.38 2.61
CA TRP A 123 0.27 2.49 4.04
C TRP A 123 0.21 1.12 4.70
N VAL A 124 1.15 0.84 5.60
CA VAL A 124 1.14 -0.35 6.46
C VAL A 124 1.48 -0.01 7.91
N ASP A 125 0.63 -0.44 8.85
CA ASP A 125 0.93 -0.34 10.27
C ASP A 125 2.09 -1.28 10.65
N ALA A 126 2.91 -0.87 11.63
CA ALA A 126 4.14 -1.58 12.03
C ALA A 126 3.86 -2.94 12.69
N ASP A 127 2.61 -3.19 13.11
CA ASP A 127 2.12 -4.48 13.58
C ASP A 127 1.48 -5.29 12.43
N SER A 128 2.08 -5.26 11.24
CA SER A 128 1.73 -6.14 10.12
C SER A 128 2.96 -6.83 9.53
N ILE A 129 2.82 -8.09 9.11
CA ILE A 129 3.91 -8.94 8.60
C ILE A 129 3.54 -9.51 7.24
N ILE A 130 4.45 -9.41 6.27
CA ILE A 130 4.31 -10.09 4.98
C ILE A 130 4.48 -11.60 5.17
N LEU A 131 3.47 -12.37 4.78
CA LEU A 131 3.47 -13.84 4.82
C LEU A 131 3.83 -14.45 3.48
N ASN A 132 3.28 -13.92 2.39
CA ASN A 132 3.52 -14.40 1.04
C ASN A 132 4.23 -13.31 0.23
N GLY A 133 5.56 -13.43 0.11
CA GLY A 133 6.39 -12.49 -0.63
C GLY A 133 6.11 -12.46 -2.13
N ALA A 134 5.48 -13.51 -2.67
CA ALA A 134 5.23 -13.68 -4.10
C ALA A 134 3.99 -12.93 -4.62
N ILE A 135 3.25 -12.23 -3.75
CA ILE A 135 2.07 -11.46 -4.16
C ILE A 135 2.44 -9.99 -4.33
N PRO A 136 2.41 -9.43 -5.55
CA PRO A 136 2.69 -8.01 -5.77
C PRO A 136 1.59 -7.13 -5.16
N ALA A 137 1.96 -5.95 -4.66
CA ALA A 137 1.01 -5.01 -4.06
C ALA A 137 0.14 -4.30 -5.11
N ASP A 138 0.63 -4.12 -6.34
CA ASP A 138 -0.08 -3.45 -7.43
C ASP A 138 -1.22 -4.26 -8.03
N LEU A 139 -1.37 -5.51 -7.58
CA LEU A 139 -2.53 -6.33 -7.87
C LEU A 139 -3.82 -5.79 -7.23
N PHE A 140 -3.70 -5.05 -6.14
CA PHE A 140 -4.83 -4.58 -5.32
C PHE A 140 -5.23 -3.12 -5.59
N ILE A 141 -4.54 -2.42 -6.50
CA ILE A 141 -4.92 -1.06 -6.91
C ILE A 141 -5.80 -1.10 -8.16
N PRO A 142 -6.65 -0.09 -8.39
CA PRO A 142 -7.51 -0.06 -9.56
C PRO A 142 -6.70 -0.06 -10.87
N PRO A 143 -7.25 -0.67 -11.94
CA PRO A 143 -6.81 -0.43 -13.31
C PRO A 143 -6.81 1.07 -13.66
N SER A 144 -5.91 1.48 -14.56
CA SER A 144 -5.67 2.89 -14.91
C SER A 144 -6.87 3.63 -15.52
N ASP A 145 -7.88 2.90 -15.99
CA ASP A 145 -9.12 3.46 -16.50
C ASP A 145 -10.09 3.92 -15.38
N LEU A 146 -10.00 3.36 -14.17
CA LEU A 146 -10.80 3.76 -13.01
C LEU A 146 -10.16 4.95 -12.28
N LYS A 147 -10.10 6.08 -12.97
CA LYS A 147 -9.36 7.29 -12.53
C LYS A 147 -9.96 8.00 -11.32
N ASP A 148 -11.25 7.80 -11.08
CA ASP A 148 -11.98 8.47 -9.99
C ASP A 148 -11.79 7.77 -8.63
N ILE A 149 -11.13 6.60 -8.60
CA ILE A 149 -10.80 5.91 -7.36
C ILE A 149 -9.47 6.47 -6.82
N HIS A 150 -9.50 6.89 -5.56
CA HIS A 150 -8.38 7.53 -4.89
C HIS A 150 -7.99 6.90 -3.56
N LEU A 151 -8.88 6.08 -2.97
CA LEU A 151 -8.61 5.32 -1.75
C LEU A 151 -9.09 3.88 -1.90
N VAL A 152 -8.20 2.92 -1.67
CA VAL A 152 -8.54 1.51 -1.49
C VAL A 152 -8.27 1.12 -0.05
N ALA A 153 -9.31 0.70 0.65
CA ALA A 153 -9.23 0.36 2.07
C ALA A 153 -9.95 -0.96 2.38
N THR A 154 -10.04 -1.30 3.65
CA THR A 154 -10.79 -2.46 4.14
C THR A 154 -11.75 -2.04 5.23
N LYS A 155 -12.77 -2.87 5.49
CA LYS A 155 -13.66 -2.71 6.63
C LYS A 155 -13.43 -3.77 7.69
N ASP A 156 -13.64 -3.38 8.94
CA ASP A 156 -13.84 -4.27 10.07
C ASP A 156 -15.15 -3.96 10.81
N HIS A 157 -15.32 -4.50 12.01
CA HIS A 157 -16.52 -4.31 12.83
C HIS A 157 -16.77 -2.85 13.24
N ASN A 158 -15.78 -1.96 13.11
CA ASN A 158 -15.87 -0.53 13.37
C ASN A 158 -15.99 0.32 12.08
N GLY A 159 -16.18 -0.30 10.92
CA GLY A 159 -16.20 0.41 9.64
C GLY A 159 -14.81 0.50 9.02
N LEU A 160 -14.37 1.70 8.61
CA LEU A 160 -13.07 1.90 7.98
C LEU A 160 -11.93 1.37 8.85
N ASN A 161 -11.03 0.57 8.27
CA ASN A 161 -9.74 0.26 8.87
C ASN A 161 -8.60 0.91 8.08
N THR A 162 -7.74 1.66 8.79
CA THR A 162 -6.61 2.41 8.22
C THR A 162 -5.25 1.75 8.50
N GLY A 163 -5.24 0.48 8.92
CA GLY A 163 -4.01 -0.27 9.18
C GLY A 163 -3.29 -0.66 7.90
N ILE A 164 -4.04 -0.96 6.84
CA ILE A 164 -3.52 -1.17 5.49
C ILE A 164 -4.44 -0.48 4.49
N MET A 165 -3.91 0.46 3.70
CA MET A 165 -4.68 1.22 2.70
C MET A 165 -3.80 1.69 1.56
N PHE A 166 -4.39 1.86 0.38
CA PHE A 166 -3.74 2.45 -0.79
C PHE A 166 -4.30 3.85 -1.05
N LEU A 167 -3.42 4.84 -1.17
CA LEU A 167 -3.77 6.23 -1.41
C LEU A 167 -3.20 6.67 -2.76
N HIS A 168 -4.05 7.15 -3.66
CA HIS A 168 -3.63 7.68 -4.95
C HIS A 168 -2.93 9.02 -4.75
N ILE A 169 -1.81 9.24 -5.44
CA ILE A 169 -1.15 10.54 -5.56
C ILE A 169 -2.03 11.49 -6.39
N HIS A 170 -2.97 12.16 -5.71
CA HIS A 170 -4.00 12.99 -6.34
C HIS A 170 -4.43 14.15 -5.42
N PRO A 171 -4.86 15.32 -5.96
CA PRO A 171 -5.42 16.41 -5.15
C PRO A 171 -6.61 16.01 -4.28
N TRP A 172 -7.40 15.00 -4.70
CA TRP A 172 -8.46 14.41 -3.88
C TRP A 172 -7.91 13.93 -2.53
N THR A 173 -6.78 13.24 -2.53
CA THR A 173 -6.14 12.68 -1.32
C THR A 173 -5.61 13.79 -0.42
N ILE A 174 -5.08 14.89 -0.99
CA ILE A 174 -4.70 16.06 -0.20
C ILE A 174 -5.90 16.60 0.57
N ASN A 175 -7.03 16.86 -0.11
CA ASN A 175 -8.21 17.45 0.53
C ASN A 175 -8.74 16.53 1.63
N MET A 176 -8.84 15.22 1.36
CA MET A 176 -9.31 14.23 2.33
C MET A 176 -8.42 14.21 3.59
N LEU A 177 -7.09 14.21 3.43
CA LEU A 177 -6.15 14.21 4.56
C LEU A 177 -6.17 15.53 5.33
N VAL A 178 -6.26 16.67 4.63
CA VAL A 178 -6.35 18.00 5.26
C VAL A 178 -7.63 18.12 6.08
N GLU A 179 -8.78 17.73 5.52
CA GLU A 179 -10.05 17.73 6.26
C GLU A 179 -10.01 16.76 7.45
N SER A 180 -9.39 15.59 7.30
CA SER A 180 -9.21 14.61 8.39
C SER A 180 -8.33 15.15 9.53
N LEU A 181 -7.29 15.92 9.21
CA LEU A 181 -6.45 16.58 10.21
C LEU A 181 -7.16 17.77 10.87
N ALA A 182 -7.97 18.51 10.10
CA ALA A 182 -8.70 19.68 10.57
C ALA A 182 -9.96 19.32 11.36
N TYR A 183 -10.50 18.12 11.20
CA TYR A 183 -11.72 17.63 11.84
C TYR A 183 -11.87 18.01 13.33
N PRO A 184 -10.91 17.69 14.22
CA PRO A 184 -11.03 18.05 15.64
C PRO A 184 -11.01 19.57 15.90
N LEU A 185 -10.54 20.38 14.96
CA LEU A 185 -10.45 21.84 15.11
C LEU A 185 -11.79 22.51 14.89
N TYR A 186 -12.59 22.05 13.92
CA TYR A 186 -13.89 22.64 13.60
C TYR A 186 -15.08 21.87 14.21
N LEU A 187 -14.88 20.63 14.67
CA LEU A 187 -15.85 19.86 15.47
C LEU A 187 -15.27 19.43 16.83
N PRO A 188 -14.86 20.38 17.69
CA PRO A 188 -14.14 20.08 18.93
C PRO A 188 -14.96 19.32 19.98
N ASN A 189 -16.29 19.32 19.86
CA ASN A 189 -17.19 18.64 20.80
C ASN A 189 -17.44 17.17 20.45
N GLU A 190 -16.94 16.71 19.30
CA GLU A 190 -17.14 15.33 18.87
C GLU A 190 -16.04 14.41 19.41
N THR A 191 -16.45 13.27 19.98
CA THR A 191 -15.49 12.28 20.50
C THR A 191 -15.04 11.32 19.40
N LEU A 192 -13.73 11.24 19.17
CA LEU A 192 -13.11 10.38 18.15
C LEU A 192 -12.61 9.01 18.69
N GLY A 193 -12.82 8.72 19.97
CA GLY A 193 -12.48 7.42 20.56
C GLY A 193 -10.97 7.15 20.65
N ARG A 194 -10.58 5.87 20.57
CA ARG A 194 -9.20 5.39 20.79
C ARG A 194 -8.32 5.38 19.52
N SER A 195 -8.91 5.54 18.35
CA SER A 195 -8.22 5.58 17.05
C SER A 195 -8.63 6.87 16.33
N MET A 196 -8.19 8.01 16.89
CA MET A 196 -8.75 9.31 16.53
C MET A 196 -8.52 9.67 15.05
N ASP A 197 -7.38 9.29 14.49
CA ASP A 197 -7.05 9.47 13.08
C ASP A 197 -7.97 8.66 12.17
N GLN A 198 -8.16 7.37 12.48
CA GLN A 198 -9.06 6.49 11.74
C GLN A 198 -10.51 6.98 11.78
N GLU A 199 -11.02 7.30 12.98
CA GLU A 199 -12.39 7.77 13.15
C GLU A 199 -12.61 9.11 12.42
N SER A 200 -11.64 10.02 12.50
CA SER A 200 -11.67 11.28 11.77
C SER A 200 -11.76 11.06 10.25
N MET A 201 -10.88 10.21 9.71
CA MET A 201 -10.89 9.85 8.29
C MET A 201 -12.22 9.22 7.89
N ALA A 202 -12.77 8.31 8.71
CA ALA A 202 -14.06 7.67 8.45
C ALA A 202 -15.20 8.69 8.37
N ARG A 203 -15.23 9.66 9.27
CA ARG A 203 -16.26 10.72 9.26
C ARG A 203 -16.13 11.63 8.04
N VAL A 204 -14.92 12.05 7.69
CA VAL A 204 -14.66 12.85 6.47
C VAL A 204 -15.09 12.08 5.22
N LEU A 205 -14.74 10.80 5.11
CA LEU A 205 -15.10 9.97 3.96
C LEU A 205 -16.62 9.77 3.80
N ASN A 206 -17.38 9.85 4.91
CA ASN A 206 -18.84 9.74 4.93
C ASN A 206 -19.57 11.07 4.73
N GLN A 207 -18.85 12.20 4.60
CA GLN A 207 -19.49 13.47 4.31
C GLN A 207 -20.06 13.48 2.89
N THR A 208 -21.26 14.06 2.75
CA THR A 208 -21.96 14.27 1.47
C THR A 208 -21.72 15.66 0.88
N THR A 209 -20.90 16.47 1.56
CA THR A 209 -20.48 17.81 1.15
C THR A 209 -18.99 17.97 1.48
N GLY A 210 -18.34 18.99 0.94
CA GLY A 210 -16.88 19.15 1.08
C GLY A 210 -16.10 18.42 -0.02
N GLY A 211 -14.80 18.23 0.16
CA GLY A 211 -13.94 17.69 -0.88
C GLY A 211 -13.75 18.59 -2.11
N PRO A 212 -12.97 18.13 -3.11
CA PRO A 212 -12.53 18.97 -4.22
C PRO A 212 -13.66 19.58 -5.06
N LYS A 213 -14.84 18.93 -5.10
CA LYS A 213 -16.01 19.34 -5.87
C LYS A 213 -17.19 19.80 -4.99
N GLY A 214 -17.06 19.76 -3.67
CA GLY A 214 -18.17 20.05 -2.75
C GLY A 214 -19.19 18.91 -2.61
N GLU A 215 -18.92 17.73 -3.17
CA GLU A 215 -19.81 16.55 -3.22
C GLU A 215 -19.41 15.46 -2.20
N GLY A 216 -18.40 15.74 -1.36
CA GLY A 216 -17.82 14.76 -0.43
C GLY A 216 -16.78 13.86 -1.10
N TYR A 217 -16.60 12.67 -0.52
CA TYR A 217 -15.49 11.77 -0.85
C TYR A 217 -15.92 10.35 -1.24
N VAL A 218 -17.18 9.99 -1.01
CA VAL A 218 -17.66 8.60 -1.06
C VAL A 218 -17.37 7.89 -2.38
N ASP A 219 -17.49 8.58 -3.52
CA ASP A 219 -17.27 8.00 -4.86
C ASP A 219 -15.79 7.72 -5.17
N GLY A 220 -14.86 8.30 -4.40
CA GLY A 220 -13.42 8.08 -4.55
C GLY A 220 -12.87 6.91 -3.72
N LEU A 221 -13.72 6.22 -2.96
CA LEU A 221 -13.34 5.17 -2.02
C LEU A 221 -13.92 3.82 -2.43
N VAL A 222 -13.08 2.80 -2.48
CA VAL A 222 -13.48 1.40 -2.65
C VAL A 222 -12.94 0.55 -1.51
N TYR A 223 -13.78 -0.32 -0.97
CA TYR A 223 -13.37 -1.33 -0.01
C TYR A 223 -13.09 -2.66 -0.71
N VAL A 224 -11.94 -3.27 -0.46
CA VAL A 224 -11.62 -4.63 -0.93
C VAL A 224 -11.83 -5.62 0.20
N PRO A 225 -11.99 -6.93 -0.10
CA PRO A 225 -12.06 -7.96 0.93
C PRO A 225 -10.90 -7.86 1.91
N ARG A 226 -11.21 -7.83 3.21
CA ARG A 226 -10.19 -7.58 4.24
C ARG A 226 -9.06 -8.62 4.21
N THR A 227 -9.38 -9.88 3.93
CA THR A 227 -8.41 -10.99 3.79
C THR A 227 -7.45 -10.87 2.59
N TRP A 228 -7.65 -9.88 1.73
CA TRP A 228 -6.73 -9.64 0.62
C TRP A 228 -5.49 -8.86 1.06
N ILE A 229 -5.72 -7.74 1.74
CA ILE A 229 -4.66 -6.75 2.05
C ILE A 229 -4.51 -6.49 3.55
N ASN A 230 -5.43 -6.95 4.39
CA ASN A 230 -5.48 -6.60 5.82
C ASN A 230 -6.02 -7.76 6.67
N THR A 231 -5.51 -8.97 6.44
CA THR A 231 -5.97 -10.20 7.10
C THR A 231 -5.61 -10.20 8.57
N TYR A 232 -6.56 -10.50 9.46
CA TYR A 232 -6.31 -10.38 10.90
C TYR A 232 -5.72 -11.66 11.50
N GLU A 233 -4.84 -11.45 12.48
CA GLU A 233 -4.64 -12.41 13.55
C GLU A 233 -5.64 -12.12 14.67
N TRP A 234 -6.44 -13.11 15.02
CA TRP A 234 -7.26 -13.11 16.23
C TRP A 234 -6.51 -13.84 17.35
N THR A 235 -6.92 -13.60 18.60
CA THR A 235 -6.36 -14.28 19.78
C THR A 235 -6.34 -15.80 19.66
N HIS A 236 -7.31 -16.38 18.93
CA HIS A 236 -7.48 -17.83 18.80
C HIS A 236 -7.10 -18.39 17.42
N ALA A 237 -6.98 -17.55 16.38
CA ALA A 237 -6.74 -18.03 15.03
C ALA A 237 -6.29 -16.92 14.09
N TYR A 238 -5.55 -17.32 13.06
CA TYR A 238 -5.38 -16.51 11.86
C TYR A 238 -6.65 -16.59 11.01
N GLU A 239 -7.16 -15.45 10.58
CA GLU A 239 -8.35 -15.38 9.71
C GLU A 239 -8.11 -15.96 8.32
N GLY A 240 -6.89 -15.75 7.81
CA GLY A 240 -6.56 -16.10 6.43
C GLY A 240 -6.22 -17.57 6.24
N LYS A 241 -5.69 -17.82 5.06
CA LYS A 241 -5.18 -19.12 4.63
C LYS A 241 -3.77 -18.98 4.06
N ARG A 242 -3.10 -20.12 3.91
CA ARG A 242 -1.82 -20.22 3.19
C ARG A 242 -1.94 -19.53 1.82
N GLY A 243 -0.95 -18.72 1.47
CA GLY A 243 -0.93 -17.95 0.23
C GLY A 243 -1.48 -16.53 0.34
N ASN A 244 -2.14 -16.14 1.45
CA ASN A 244 -2.50 -14.74 1.66
C ASN A 244 -1.27 -13.84 1.84
N LEU A 245 -1.39 -12.58 1.43
CA LEU A 245 -0.29 -11.61 1.37
C LEU A 245 0.36 -11.36 2.74
N LEU A 246 -0.45 -11.01 3.75
CA LEU A 246 0.02 -10.54 5.04
C LEU A 246 -0.91 -10.91 6.19
N VAL A 247 -0.40 -10.71 7.41
CA VAL A 247 -1.17 -10.75 8.66
C VAL A 247 -1.01 -9.41 9.40
N HIS A 248 -2.09 -8.91 9.98
CA HIS A 248 -2.16 -7.69 10.79
C HIS A 248 -2.64 -8.04 12.20
N PHE A 249 -2.08 -7.39 13.22
CA PHE A 249 -2.34 -7.67 14.64
C PHE A 249 -3.08 -6.54 15.38
N PRO A 250 -4.24 -6.05 14.88
CA PRO A 250 -4.96 -4.93 15.48
C PRO A 250 -5.65 -5.38 16.78
N GLY A 251 -5.59 -4.53 17.81
CA GLY A 251 -6.39 -4.72 19.03
C GLY A 251 -6.03 -5.94 19.89
N LEU A 252 -4.91 -6.62 19.63
CA LEU A 252 -4.46 -7.77 20.44
C LEU A 252 -3.77 -7.39 21.76
N GLU A 253 -3.57 -6.09 22.01
CA GLU A 253 -2.93 -5.59 23.24
C GLU A 253 -1.61 -6.33 23.52
N GLU A 254 -1.41 -6.84 24.74
CA GLU A 254 -0.18 -7.57 25.12
C GLU A 254 -0.06 -8.96 24.47
N HIS A 255 -1.18 -9.56 24.03
CA HIS A 255 -1.13 -10.83 23.30
C HIS A 255 -0.47 -10.68 21.93
N ARG A 256 -0.42 -9.46 21.37
CA ARG A 256 0.23 -9.17 20.10
C ARG A 256 1.65 -9.75 20.01
N TRP A 257 2.43 -9.64 21.08
CA TRP A 257 3.87 -9.94 21.04
C TRP A 257 4.19 -11.41 20.76
N SER A 258 3.46 -12.33 21.40
CA SER A 258 3.66 -13.76 21.20
C SER A 258 3.24 -14.19 19.79
N HIS A 259 2.13 -13.65 19.30
CA HIS A 259 1.63 -13.91 17.95
C HIS A 259 2.58 -13.38 16.88
N MET A 260 3.03 -12.12 17.01
CA MET A 260 4.02 -11.53 16.11
C MET A 260 5.32 -12.33 16.10
N SER A 261 5.86 -12.69 17.28
CA SER A 261 7.10 -13.48 17.35
C SER A 261 6.95 -14.81 16.60
N LYS A 262 5.84 -15.53 16.80
CA LYS A 262 5.57 -16.80 16.12
C LYS A 262 5.51 -16.63 14.61
N TRP A 263 4.81 -15.61 14.13
CA TRP A 263 4.71 -15.35 12.69
C TRP A 263 6.04 -14.93 12.07
N LEU A 264 6.80 -14.07 12.75
CA LEU A 264 8.14 -13.68 12.30
C LEU A 264 9.07 -14.89 12.20
N ASP A 265 9.07 -15.78 13.19
CA ASP A 265 9.88 -17.00 13.16
C ASP A 265 9.48 -17.90 11.98
N ILE A 266 8.18 -18.03 11.69
CA ILE A 266 7.69 -18.80 10.53
C ILE A 266 8.21 -18.24 9.21
N VAL A 267 8.09 -16.92 8.99
CA VAL A 267 8.44 -16.29 7.70
C VAL A 267 9.94 -16.08 7.52
N GLU A 268 10.71 -16.07 8.61
CA GLU A 268 12.17 -15.94 8.57
C GLU A 268 12.87 -17.30 8.46
N ILE A 269 12.34 -18.34 9.11
CA ILE A 269 12.97 -19.68 9.13
C ILE A 269 12.39 -20.57 8.02
N THR A 270 11.09 -20.48 7.74
CA THR A 270 10.40 -21.34 6.78
C THR A 270 9.53 -20.55 5.79
N PRO A 271 10.08 -19.56 5.05
CA PRO A 271 9.30 -18.70 4.16
C PRO A 271 8.48 -19.49 3.12
N THR A 272 9.04 -20.56 2.56
CA THR A 272 8.38 -21.44 1.56
C THR A 272 7.13 -22.15 2.08
N ARG A 273 6.94 -22.22 3.40
CA ARG A 273 5.73 -22.81 3.99
C ARG A 273 4.49 -21.97 3.70
N TRP A 274 4.64 -20.64 3.65
CA TRP A 274 3.53 -19.70 3.46
C TRP A 274 3.56 -18.99 2.11
N GLU A 275 4.72 -18.91 1.48
CA GLU A 275 4.87 -18.41 0.13
C GLU A 275 4.21 -19.36 -0.88
N VAL A 276 3.27 -18.82 -1.66
CA VAL A 276 2.57 -19.51 -2.74
C VAL A 276 2.71 -18.63 -3.99
N PRO A 277 3.17 -19.17 -5.14
CA PRO A 277 3.24 -18.42 -6.38
C PRO A 277 1.91 -17.74 -6.70
N LEU A 278 1.95 -16.53 -7.27
CA LEU A 278 0.76 -15.73 -7.55
C LEU A 278 -0.26 -16.52 -8.40
N GLU A 279 0.22 -17.27 -9.37
CA GLU A 279 -0.55 -18.08 -10.32
C GLU A 279 -1.31 -19.24 -9.64
N GLU A 280 -0.83 -19.68 -8.47
CA GLU A 280 -1.45 -20.73 -7.66
C GLU A 280 -2.40 -20.15 -6.59
N THR A 281 -2.49 -18.83 -6.47
CA THR A 281 -3.42 -18.16 -5.56
C THR A 281 -4.71 -17.75 -6.27
N GLN A 282 -5.74 -17.43 -5.48
CA GLN A 282 -6.99 -16.87 -6.00
C GLN A 282 -6.88 -15.42 -6.49
N TYR A 283 -5.80 -14.71 -6.17
CA TYR A 283 -5.76 -13.26 -6.25
C TYR A 283 -5.93 -12.72 -7.68
N LEU A 284 -5.29 -13.33 -8.69
CA LEU A 284 -5.41 -12.87 -10.08
C LEU A 284 -6.87 -12.88 -10.57
N ASN A 285 -7.55 -14.01 -10.36
CA ASN A 285 -8.93 -14.17 -10.81
C ASN A 285 -9.88 -13.27 -10.03
N GLU A 286 -9.75 -13.24 -8.70
CA GLU A 286 -10.65 -12.49 -7.84
C GLU A 286 -10.51 -10.97 -8.02
N THR A 287 -9.28 -10.45 -8.10
CA THR A 287 -9.04 -9.00 -8.30
C THR A 287 -9.49 -8.54 -9.69
N THR A 288 -9.24 -9.35 -10.74
CA THR A 288 -9.72 -9.06 -12.09
C THR A 288 -11.24 -9.00 -12.15
N ALA A 289 -11.92 -9.99 -11.54
CA ALA A 289 -13.38 -10.02 -11.48
C ALA A 289 -13.95 -8.86 -10.66
N PHE A 290 -13.30 -8.52 -9.54
CA PHE A 290 -13.70 -7.39 -8.69
C PHE A 290 -13.62 -6.07 -9.45
N TRP A 291 -12.47 -5.74 -10.04
CA TRP A 291 -12.32 -4.48 -10.76
C TRP A 291 -13.20 -4.38 -12.01
N THR A 292 -13.46 -5.51 -12.68
CA THR A 292 -14.42 -5.56 -13.81
C THR A 292 -15.84 -5.23 -13.35
N ARG A 293 -16.24 -5.72 -12.17
CA ARG A 293 -17.56 -5.43 -11.58
C ARG A 293 -17.68 -3.96 -11.18
N VAL A 294 -16.67 -3.43 -10.50
CA VAL A 294 -16.59 -2.01 -10.13
C VAL A 294 -16.71 -1.13 -11.37
N ARG A 295 -15.92 -1.41 -12.42
CA ARG A 295 -15.98 -0.72 -13.71
C ARG A 295 -17.40 -0.73 -14.30
N THR A 296 -17.95 -1.92 -14.49
CA THR A 296 -19.27 -2.08 -15.11
C THR A 296 -20.35 -1.33 -14.33
N ALA A 297 -20.27 -1.35 -13.01
CA ALA A 297 -21.23 -0.67 -12.15
C ALA A 297 -21.09 0.86 -12.23
N MET A 298 -19.87 1.40 -12.19
CA MET A 298 -19.62 2.84 -12.36
C MET A 298 -20.08 3.35 -13.73
N GLU A 299 -19.73 2.63 -14.81
CA GLU A 299 -20.16 2.98 -16.17
C GLU A 299 -21.69 2.93 -16.32
N THR A 300 -22.33 1.95 -15.69
CA THR A 300 -23.78 1.82 -15.73
C THR A 300 -24.48 2.96 -14.98
N MET A 301 -24.00 3.32 -13.79
CA MET A 301 -24.54 4.47 -13.04
C MET A 301 -24.39 5.76 -13.84
N ALA A 302 -23.19 6.04 -14.37
CA ALA A 302 -22.92 7.23 -15.16
C ALA A 302 -23.81 7.32 -16.42
N LEU A 303 -24.04 6.19 -17.10
CA LEU A 303 -24.95 6.13 -18.25
C LEU A 303 -26.39 6.47 -17.85
N MET A 304 -26.87 5.93 -16.72
CA MET A 304 -28.23 6.16 -16.24
C MET A 304 -28.45 7.59 -15.76
N GLU A 305 -27.48 8.17 -15.05
CA GLU A 305 -27.50 9.58 -14.64
C GLU A 305 -27.57 10.50 -15.87
N LYS A 306 -26.72 10.24 -16.88
CA LYS A 306 -26.77 10.98 -18.15
C LYS A 306 -28.12 10.82 -18.87
N LYS A 307 -28.74 9.63 -18.81
CA LYS A 307 -30.08 9.38 -19.37
C LYS A 307 -31.14 10.21 -18.64
N ILE A 308 -31.06 10.34 -17.31
CA ILE A 308 -31.95 11.20 -16.51
C ILE A 308 -31.78 12.67 -16.89
N ASP A 309 -30.53 13.16 -16.96
CA ASP A 309 -30.23 14.58 -17.24
C ASP A 309 -30.69 15.01 -18.64
N ALA A 310 -30.71 14.09 -19.60
CA ALA A 310 -31.13 14.35 -20.97
C ALA A 310 -32.65 14.46 -21.18
N MET A 311 -33.49 14.22 -20.15
CA MET A 311 -34.96 14.24 -20.26
C MET A 311 -35.55 15.64 -19.95
N PRO A 312 -35.91 16.47 -20.96
CA PRO A 312 -36.13 17.91 -20.77
C PRO A 312 -37.51 18.29 -20.22
N ASN A 313 -38.49 17.38 -20.25
CA ASN A 313 -39.88 17.64 -19.81
C ASN A 313 -40.49 16.35 -19.25
N LYS A 314 -40.50 16.22 -17.92
CA LYS A 314 -40.97 15.02 -17.21
C LYS A 314 -42.49 14.94 -17.28
N THR A 315 -43.04 14.22 -18.26
CA THR A 315 -44.44 13.74 -18.19
C THR A 315 -44.62 12.91 -16.91
N ASP A 316 -45.84 12.82 -16.37
CA ASP A 316 -46.08 12.04 -15.14
C ASP A 316 -45.65 10.57 -15.27
N SER A 317 -45.77 9.99 -16.48
CA SER A 317 -45.26 8.65 -16.82
C SER A 317 -43.72 8.55 -16.72
N GLN A 318 -43.00 9.54 -17.25
CA GLN A 318 -41.53 9.58 -17.19
C GLN A 318 -41.01 9.89 -15.79
N ARG A 319 -41.78 10.63 -14.98
CA ARG A 319 -41.39 10.95 -13.60
C ARG A 319 -41.23 9.70 -12.75
N GLY A 320 -42.15 8.74 -12.87
CA GLY A 320 -42.08 7.46 -12.15
C GLY A 320 -40.96 6.54 -12.65
N GLU A 321 -40.56 6.62 -13.92
CA GLU A 321 -39.39 5.91 -14.43
C GLU A 321 -38.09 6.53 -13.90
N ILE A 322 -37.94 7.85 -13.96
CA ILE A 322 -36.78 8.58 -13.45
C ILE A 322 -36.57 8.28 -11.96
N GLU A 323 -37.63 8.31 -11.16
CA GLU A 323 -37.55 7.99 -9.73
C GLU A 323 -37.05 6.56 -9.48
N ARG A 324 -37.51 5.58 -10.26
CA ARG A 324 -37.03 4.19 -10.15
C ARG A 324 -35.56 4.06 -10.54
N ILE A 325 -35.12 4.72 -11.61
CA ILE A 325 -33.71 4.72 -12.01
C ILE A 325 -32.85 5.36 -10.93
N ASP A 326 -33.26 6.52 -10.40
CA ASP A 326 -32.55 7.27 -9.37
C ASP A 326 -32.42 6.47 -8.06
N VAL A 327 -33.49 5.78 -7.64
CA VAL A 327 -33.45 4.81 -6.52
C VAL A 327 -32.49 3.65 -6.81
N ALA A 328 -32.51 3.10 -8.03
CA ALA A 328 -31.62 2.00 -8.41
C ALA A 328 -30.14 2.42 -8.46
N VAL A 329 -29.84 3.61 -8.97
CA VAL A 329 -28.48 4.21 -8.95
C VAL A 329 -28.00 4.38 -7.52
N ARG A 330 -28.80 5.00 -6.65
CA ARG A 330 -28.45 5.14 -5.22
C ARG A 330 -28.21 3.80 -4.54
N ALA A 331 -29.04 2.79 -4.82
CA ALA A 331 -28.89 1.47 -4.25
C ALA A 331 -27.59 0.77 -4.71
N LEU A 332 -27.25 0.88 -6.00
CA LEU A 332 -25.99 0.33 -6.52
C LEU A 332 -24.77 1.09 -5.97
N ARG A 333 -24.82 2.43 -5.92
CA ARG A 333 -23.78 3.27 -5.30
C ARG A 333 -23.54 2.86 -3.86
N LYS A 334 -24.64 2.72 -3.09
CA LYS A 334 -24.57 2.25 -1.70
C LYS A 334 -23.96 0.85 -1.61
N ALA A 335 -24.36 -0.10 -2.45
CA ALA A 335 -23.78 -1.44 -2.44
C ALA A 335 -22.28 -1.44 -2.78
N LEU A 336 -21.85 -0.67 -3.77
CA LEU A 336 -20.42 -0.51 -4.11
C LEU A 336 -19.61 0.12 -2.96
N HIS A 337 -20.21 1.04 -2.21
CA HIS A 337 -19.51 1.69 -1.11
C HIS A 337 -19.56 0.87 0.18
N GLU A 338 -20.70 0.27 0.49
CA GLU A 338 -20.91 -0.37 1.78
C GLU A 338 -20.49 -1.83 1.79
N GLU A 339 -20.65 -2.52 0.66
CA GLU A 339 -20.65 -3.98 0.54
C GLU A 339 -19.98 -4.43 -0.77
N ALA A 340 -18.92 -3.74 -1.21
CA ALA A 340 -18.23 -4.03 -2.47
C ALA A 340 -17.74 -5.49 -2.57
N ASP A 341 -17.41 -6.10 -1.44
CA ASP A 341 -16.99 -7.49 -1.28
C ASP A 341 -18.16 -8.49 -1.26
N ASN A 342 -19.40 -8.02 -1.07
CA ASN A 342 -20.61 -8.80 -1.24
C ASN A 342 -20.98 -8.91 -2.73
N VAL A 343 -20.27 -9.81 -3.42
CA VAL A 343 -20.42 -10.07 -4.86
C VAL A 343 -21.87 -10.25 -5.28
N GLY A 344 -22.66 -11.01 -4.50
CA GLY A 344 -24.07 -11.28 -4.78
C GLY A 344 -24.91 -10.02 -4.75
N MET A 345 -24.75 -9.19 -3.71
CA MET A 345 -25.51 -7.95 -3.60
C MET A 345 -25.15 -6.95 -4.69
N VAL A 346 -23.86 -6.73 -4.96
CA VAL A 346 -23.43 -5.79 -6.01
C VAL A 346 -23.96 -6.24 -7.37
N GLN A 347 -23.90 -7.55 -7.66
CA GLN A 347 -24.43 -8.09 -8.92
C GLN A 347 -25.95 -7.91 -9.03
N GLU A 348 -26.71 -8.22 -7.97
CA GLU A 348 -28.17 -8.05 -7.95
C GLU A 348 -28.57 -6.60 -8.23
N ARG A 349 -27.90 -5.63 -7.59
CA ARG A 349 -28.17 -4.19 -7.82
C ARG A 349 -27.76 -3.74 -9.23
N LEU A 350 -26.66 -4.26 -9.74
CA LEU A 350 -26.19 -3.97 -11.09
C LEU A 350 -27.15 -4.52 -12.16
N ASP A 351 -27.63 -5.75 -11.98
CA ASP A 351 -28.58 -6.40 -12.89
C ASP A 351 -29.90 -5.62 -12.91
N TYR A 352 -30.41 -5.26 -11.73
CA TYR A 352 -31.62 -4.44 -11.61
C TYR A 352 -31.49 -3.09 -12.33
N LEU A 353 -30.38 -2.36 -12.11
CA LEU A 353 -30.15 -1.09 -12.80
C LEU A 353 -29.99 -1.28 -14.32
N SER A 354 -29.38 -2.39 -14.74
CA SER A 354 -29.18 -2.70 -16.16
C SER A 354 -30.48 -2.97 -16.92
N MET A 355 -31.58 -3.31 -16.22
CA MET A 355 -32.91 -3.43 -16.84
C MET A 355 -33.40 -2.12 -17.48
N PHE A 356 -32.92 -0.96 -17.00
CA PHE A 356 -33.27 0.37 -17.52
C PHE A 356 -32.39 0.84 -18.69
N LYS A 357 -31.43 0.03 -19.14
CA LYS A 357 -30.61 0.31 -20.33
C LYS A 357 -31.40 0.15 -21.64
N GLN A 358 -32.39 -0.74 -21.63
CA GLN A 358 -33.34 -0.92 -22.73
C GLN A 358 -34.23 0.31 -22.86
#